data_AF-A0A6A4KTW5-F1
#
_entry.id   AF-A0A6A4KTW5-F1
#
_cell.length_a   1.000
_cell.length_b   1.000
_cell.length_c   1.000
_cell.angle_alpha   90.00
_cell.angle_beta   90.00
_cell.angle_gamma   90.00
#
_symmetry.space_group_name_H-M   'P 1'
#
loop_
_entity.id
_entity.type
_entity.pdbx_description
1 polymer ?
#
loop_
_entity_poly.entity_id
_entity_poly.type
_entity_poly.pdbx_seq_one_letter_code
_entity_poly.pdbx_strand_id
1 'polypeptide(L)'
;MNDLQALASRDDIDVVAVNDPFVDAKYMHLLFVDYSISACMIVTSGIFSYQAYMLKYDSTHGVFKGTIKVLDESTLVINGKQIKVSSIRDPADIPWGDYGAEYAVESSGVFTTIDKASAHKKSLQPLDFSVGGAKKVVISAPSADAPMFVVGVNESTYKPDMDVVSNASCTTNCACSSCQDSNSVVVHEEFGILEGLMTTVHATTGAAKAVGKVLPALNGKLTGMAFRVPTPNVSVVDLTCRLEKSASYEDVKAAIKNASEGPLLGILGYTDEDVVSNVFVGDSRSSIFNAKAGIGLSSSFMKLVSWYDNDWGYRFSLSLSLSLSLSLFICSVKAL
;
A
#
# COMPACT_ATOMS: atom_id res chain seq x y z
N MET A 1 -13.10 -4.69 -1.13
CA MET A 1 -13.30 -3.68 -2.19
C MET A 1 -12.08 -2.77 -2.21
N ASN A 2 -11.65 -2.32 -1.02
CA ASN A 2 -10.38 -1.70 -0.61
C ASN A 2 -9.62 -0.91 -1.72
N ASP A 3 -8.85 -1.62 -2.52
CA ASP A 3 -7.70 -1.04 -3.21
C ASP A 3 -8.05 -0.52 -4.62
N LEU A 4 -9.31 -0.73 -5.01
CA LEU A 4 -9.88 -0.48 -6.33
C LEU A 4 -10.14 1.01 -6.66
N GLN A 5 -10.02 1.98 -5.73
CA GLN A 5 -9.91 3.40 -6.16
C GLN A 5 -8.51 3.64 -6.69
N ALA A 6 -7.51 3.35 -5.88
CA ALA A 6 -6.18 3.91 -6.03
C ALA A 6 -5.31 3.17 -7.06
N LEU A 7 -5.49 1.85 -7.21
CA LEU A 7 -4.96 1.18 -8.40
C LEU A 7 -5.56 1.84 -9.64
N ALA A 8 -6.89 1.84 -9.64
CA ALA A 8 -7.66 2.14 -10.81
C ALA A 8 -7.40 3.59 -11.26
N SER A 9 -7.43 4.59 -10.36
CA SER A 9 -7.32 6.04 -10.63
C SER A 9 -6.03 6.54 -11.30
N ARG A 10 -5.22 5.65 -11.88
CA ARG A 10 -3.98 5.91 -12.59
C ARG A 10 -4.10 5.35 -14.00
N ASP A 11 -3.72 6.12 -15.01
CA ASP A 11 -3.64 5.68 -16.41
C ASP A 11 -2.64 4.53 -16.67
N ASP A 12 -2.06 3.93 -15.62
CA ASP A 12 -1.21 2.75 -15.65
C ASP A 12 -1.64 1.58 -14.72
N ILE A 13 -2.88 1.47 -14.16
CA ILE A 13 -3.44 0.20 -13.57
C ILE A 13 -4.98 -0.02 -13.74
N ASP A 14 -5.39 -1.13 -14.36
CA ASP A 14 -6.70 -1.56 -14.85
C ASP A 14 -7.05 -2.77 -14.02
N VAL A 15 -8.28 -2.87 -13.54
CA VAL A 15 -8.72 -4.12 -12.92
C VAL A 15 -9.54 -4.89 -13.94
N VAL A 16 -8.99 -5.99 -14.46
CA VAL A 16 -9.68 -6.85 -15.44
C VAL A 16 -10.51 -7.95 -14.76
N ALA A 17 -10.18 -8.31 -13.52
CA ALA A 17 -11.02 -9.16 -12.68
C ALA A 17 -10.89 -8.93 -11.18
N VAL A 18 -11.95 -9.34 -10.47
CA VAL A 18 -12.14 -9.27 -9.02
C VAL A 18 -12.70 -10.60 -8.51
N ASN A 19 -12.24 -11.10 -7.36
CA ASN A 19 -12.73 -12.36 -6.77
C ASN A 19 -13.13 -12.23 -5.28
N ASP A 20 -14.21 -12.91 -4.87
CA ASP A 20 -14.70 -12.95 -3.47
C ASP A 20 -15.13 -14.35 -2.99
N PRO A 21 -14.45 -14.99 -2.02
CA PRO A 21 -14.89 -16.25 -1.44
C PRO A 21 -16.22 -16.23 -0.64
N PHE A 22 -16.75 -15.07 -0.23
CA PHE A 22 -17.69 -14.97 0.90
C PHE A 22 -19.08 -14.41 0.54
N VAL A 23 -19.89 -15.22 -0.15
CA VAL A 23 -21.30 -14.93 -0.43
C VAL A 23 -22.25 -15.50 0.66
N ASP A 24 -22.65 -14.65 1.60
CA ASP A 24 -23.91 -14.76 2.36
C ASP A 24 -24.44 -13.34 2.69
N ALA A 25 -25.76 -13.18 2.71
CA ALA A 25 -26.45 -11.88 2.62
C ALA A 25 -26.55 -11.10 3.95
N LYS A 26 -25.47 -11.02 4.74
CA LYS A 26 -25.50 -10.53 6.13
C LYS A 26 -24.47 -9.48 6.58
N TYR A 27 -23.50 -9.06 5.76
CA TYR A 27 -22.40 -8.16 6.21
C TYR A 27 -21.98 -7.06 5.21
N MET A 28 -21.12 -6.14 5.67
CA MET A 28 -20.95 -4.72 5.25
C MET A 28 -19.44 -4.42 4.91
N HIS A 29 -18.97 -3.40 4.15
CA HIS A 29 -19.58 -2.23 3.49
C HIS A 29 -18.55 -1.48 2.55
N LEU A 30 -19.01 -0.63 1.60
CA LEU A 30 -18.26 0.38 0.77
C LEU A 30 -17.20 -0.22 -0.22
N LEU A 31 -16.77 0.30 -1.39
CA LEU A 31 -16.37 1.65 -1.92
C LEU A 31 -15.86 1.47 -3.42
N PHE A 32 -15.33 2.49 -4.14
CA PHE A 32 -14.28 2.49 -5.27
C PHE A 32 -14.59 2.79 -6.79
N VAL A 33 -13.85 3.74 -7.50
CA VAL A 33 -13.91 4.28 -8.99
C VAL A 33 -12.27 4.50 -9.36
N ASP A 34 -11.48 4.37 -10.51
CA ASP A 34 -11.31 3.60 -11.87
C ASP A 34 -9.97 3.76 -12.76
N TYR A 35 -9.52 2.69 -13.50
CA TYR A 35 -8.50 2.31 -14.62
C TYR A 35 -7.14 3.00 -15.09
N SER A 36 -5.99 2.34 -15.49
CA SER A 36 -5.65 1.66 -16.82
C SER A 36 -4.30 0.78 -17.15
N ILE A 37 -3.99 -0.44 -16.59
CA ILE A 37 -3.10 -1.64 -16.95
C ILE A 37 -3.45 -2.92 -16.12
N SER A 38 -3.71 -4.10 -16.72
CA SER A 38 -4.28 -5.32 -16.08
C SER A 38 -3.63 -5.88 -14.79
N ALA A 39 -4.19 -5.55 -13.61
CA ALA A 39 -3.93 -6.17 -12.31
C ALA A 39 -5.24 -6.54 -11.58
N CYS A 40 -5.34 -7.74 -11.02
CA CYS A 40 -6.59 -8.26 -10.43
C CYS A 40 -6.59 -8.28 -8.90
N MET A 41 -7.78 -8.23 -8.29
CA MET A 41 -7.92 -7.96 -6.85
C MET A 41 -8.86 -8.95 -6.14
N ILE A 42 -8.63 -9.18 -4.84
CA ILE A 42 -9.48 -10.04 -4.01
C ILE A 42 -10.24 -9.18 -3.02
N VAL A 43 -11.55 -9.24 -3.07
CA VAL A 43 -12.42 -8.16 -2.61
C VAL A 43 -13.60 -8.74 -1.87
N THR A 44 -13.71 -8.43 -0.59
CA THR A 44 -14.81 -8.92 0.26
C THR A 44 -16.08 -8.08 0.11
N SER A 45 -17.09 -8.65 -0.54
CA SER A 45 -18.46 -8.89 -0.05
C SER A 45 -19.57 -8.69 -1.10
N GLY A 46 -20.30 -9.77 -1.38
CA GLY A 46 -21.73 -9.76 -1.76
C GLY A 46 -22.08 -9.74 -3.26
N ILE A 47 -23.39 -9.59 -3.53
CA ILE A 47 -24.03 -9.66 -4.86
C ILE A 47 -23.45 -8.59 -5.81
N PHE A 48 -23.34 -8.84 -7.12
CA PHE A 48 -22.77 -7.88 -8.09
C PHE A 48 -23.37 -6.46 -8.04
N SER A 49 -24.68 -6.32 -7.79
CA SER A 49 -25.33 -5.03 -7.58
C SER A 49 -24.99 -4.37 -6.23
N TYR A 50 -24.68 -5.18 -5.22
CA TYR A 50 -24.17 -4.73 -3.93
C TYR A 50 -22.68 -4.40 -3.99
N GLN A 51 -21.86 -5.15 -4.75
CA GLN A 51 -20.50 -4.75 -5.09
C GLN A 51 -20.50 -3.41 -5.82
N ALA A 52 -21.39 -3.20 -6.81
CA ALA A 52 -21.59 -1.93 -7.49
C ALA A 52 -22.12 -0.80 -6.58
N TYR A 53 -22.94 -1.12 -5.57
CA TYR A 53 -23.36 -0.16 -4.54
C TYR A 53 -22.19 0.26 -3.66
N MET A 54 -21.38 -0.71 -3.23
CA MET A 54 -20.12 -0.49 -2.52
C MET A 54 -19.24 0.43 -3.38
N LEU A 55 -18.89 0.02 -4.60
CA LEU A 55 -18.24 0.81 -5.67
C LEU A 55 -18.64 2.30 -5.66
N LYS A 56 -19.94 2.59 -5.55
CA LYS A 56 -20.41 3.98 -5.64
C LYS A 56 -20.21 4.83 -4.38
N TYR A 57 -20.24 4.27 -3.16
CA TYR A 57 -20.41 5.04 -1.92
C TYR A 57 -19.35 4.75 -0.85
N ASP A 58 -18.93 5.81 -0.14
CA ASP A 58 -18.06 5.77 1.03
C ASP A 58 -18.60 6.63 2.18
N SER A 59 -18.17 6.31 3.39
CA SER A 59 -18.24 7.15 4.59
C SER A 59 -16.96 7.97 4.85
N THR A 60 -15.84 7.62 4.21
CA THR A 60 -14.50 8.24 4.37
C THR A 60 -14.14 9.19 3.22
N HIS A 61 -13.87 8.65 2.03
CA HIS A 61 -13.42 9.33 0.80
C HIS A 61 -14.58 9.82 -0.11
N GLY A 62 -15.83 9.66 0.33
CA GLY A 62 -17.06 10.07 -0.37
C GLY A 62 -17.44 9.24 -1.61
N VAL A 63 -18.19 9.86 -2.53
CA VAL A 63 -18.75 9.19 -3.73
C VAL A 63 -17.75 9.21 -4.89
N PHE A 64 -17.27 8.06 -5.39
CA PHE A 64 -16.40 7.98 -6.61
C PHE A 64 -17.20 8.49 -7.83
N LYS A 65 -16.54 9.33 -8.65
CA LYS A 65 -17.15 10.52 -9.27
C LYS A 65 -17.85 10.38 -10.63
N GLY A 66 -17.83 9.21 -11.26
CA GLY A 66 -18.36 8.94 -12.62
C GLY A 66 -19.32 7.75 -12.69
N THR A 67 -19.12 6.86 -13.67
CA THR A 67 -20.05 5.76 -14.00
C THR A 67 -19.65 4.39 -13.45
N ILE A 68 -20.66 3.67 -12.95
CA ILE A 68 -20.66 2.23 -12.67
C ILE A 68 -21.95 1.67 -13.29
N LYS A 69 -21.88 0.46 -13.86
CA LYS A 69 -23.01 -0.29 -14.40
C LYS A 69 -22.77 -1.79 -14.18
N VAL A 70 -23.73 -2.51 -13.62
CA VAL A 70 -23.74 -3.98 -13.69
C VAL A 70 -24.14 -4.37 -15.12
N LEU A 71 -23.37 -5.22 -15.78
CA LEU A 71 -23.69 -5.72 -17.13
C LEU A 71 -24.42 -7.05 -17.06
N ASP A 72 -23.91 -7.98 -16.25
CA ASP A 72 -24.43 -9.34 -16.05
C ASP A 72 -23.95 -9.91 -14.70
N GLU A 73 -24.33 -11.16 -14.39
CA GLU A 73 -23.96 -11.89 -13.16
C GLU A 73 -22.49 -12.37 -13.13
N SER A 74 -21.62 -11.81 -13.96
CA SER A 74 -20.16 -12.05 -13.98
C SER A 74 -19.34 -10.82 -14.36
N THR A 75 -19.98 -9.68 -14.68
CA THR A 75 -19.31 -8.53 -15.29
C THR A 75 -19.84 -7.20 -14.77
N LEU A 76 -18.92 -6.40 -14.22
CA LEU A 76 -19.13 -4.98 -13.98
C LEU A 76 -18.56 -4.17 -15.14
N VAL A 77 -19.23 -3.06 -15.46
CA VAL A 77 -18.67 -2.00 -16.31
C VAL A 77 -18.47 -0.77 -15.43
N ILE A 78 -17.23 -0.42 -15.21
CA ILE A 78 -16.85 0.89 -14.68
C ILE A 78 -16.34 1.73 -15.88
N ASN A 79 -16.32 3.07 -15.83
CA ASN A 79 -15.98 4.05 -16.92
C ASN A 79 -15.68 3.51 -18.35
N GLY A 80 -16.62 2.77 -18.94
CA GLY A 80 -16.52 2.17 -20.27
C GLY A 80 -15.78 0.82 -20.41
N LYS A 81 -15.00 0.33 -19.44
CA LYS A 81 -14.30 -0.97 -19.54
C LYS A 81 -15.02 -2.07 -18.74
N GLN A 82 -14.70 -3.33 -19.02
CA GLN A 82 -15.32 -4.50 -18.38
C GLN A 82 -14.39 -5.14 -17.36
N ILE A 83 -14.93 -5.46 -16.18
CA ILE A 83 -14.24 -6.17 -15.10
C ILE A 83 -15.01 -7.46 -14.83
N LYS A 84 -14.32 -8.61 -14.89
CA LYS A 84 -14.91 -9.89 -14.49
C LYS A 84 -14.99 -10.02 -12.98
N VAL A 85 -16.05 -10.64 -12.49
CA VAL A 85 -16.27 -10.86 -11.06
C VAL A 85 -16.57 -12.33 -10.82
N SER A 86 -15.80 -12.95 -9.93
CA SER A 86 -15.94 -14.34 -9.54
C SER A 86 -16.10 -14.50 -8.02
N SER A 87 -16.61 -15.66 -7.60
CA SER A 87 -16.95 -15.97 -6.19
C SER A 87 -16.22 -17.24 -5.71
N ILE A 88 -14.94 -17.34 -6.00
CA ILE A 88 -14.15 -18.57 -5.88
C ILE A 88 -13.33 -18.56 -4.59
N ARG A 89 -13.34 -19.69 -3.86
CA ARG A 89 -12.79 -19.78 -2.49
C ARG A 89 -11.35 -20.27 -2.40
N ASP A 90 -10.90 -21.14 -3.30
CA ASP A 90 -9.49 -21.51 -3.39
C ASP A 90 -8.79 -20.58 -4.40
N PRO A 91 -7.72 -19.86 -4.00
CA PRO A 91 -6.81 -19.16 -4.91
C PRO A 91 -6.39 -19.93 -6.18
N ALA A 92 -6.25 -21.25 -6.10
CA ALA A 92 -5.86 -22.11 -7.23
C ALA A 92 -6.97 -22.32 -8.26
N ASP A 93 -8.23 -22.11 -7.86
CA ASP A 93 -9.40 -22.34 -8.71
C ASP A 93 -9.79 -21.10 -9.53
N ILE A 94 -9.14 -19.95 -9.28
CA ILE A 94 -9.46 -18.67 -9.95
C ILE A 94 -8.81 -18.64 -11.35
N PRO A 95 -9.58 -18.51 -12.44
CA PRO A 95 -9.04 -18.55 -13.80
C PRO A 95 -8.46 -17.18 -14.20
N TRP A 96 -7.39 -16.77 -13.54
CA TRP A 96 -6.75 -15.47 -13.73
C TRP A 96 -6.30 -15.23 -15.20
N GLY A 97 -5.83 -16.26 -15.90
CA GLY A 97 -5.46 -16.19 -17.31
C GLY A 97 -6.65 -15.93 -18.26
N ASP A 98 -7.81 -16.55 -18.02
CA ASP A 98 -9.04 -16.32 -18.81
C ASP A 98 -9.48 -14.85 -18.76
N TYR A 99 -9.12 -14.15 -17.68
CA TYR A 99 -9.38 -12.73 -17.48
C TYR A 99 -8.26 -11.81 -18.00
N GLY A 100 -7.15 -12.36 -18.51
CA GLY A 100 -5.99 -11.59 -18.95
C GLY A 100 -5.16 -10.97 -17.81
N ALA A 101 -5.20 -11.57 -16.62
CA ALA A 101 -4.54 -11.04 -15.43
C ALA A 101 -3.06 -11.43 -15.36
N GLU A 102 -2.15 -10.44 -15.43
CA GLU A 102 -0.72 -10.70 -15.23
C GLU A 102 -0.32 -10.71 -13.74
N TYR A 103 -0.93 -9.83 -12.95
CA TYR A 103 -0.67 -9.68 -11.52
C TYR A 103 -1.94 -9.95 -10.70
N ALA A 104 -1.81 -10.69 -9.60
CA ALA A 104 -2.84 -10.82 -8.58
C ALA A 104 -2.46 -10.05 -7.30
N VAL A 105 -3.39 -9.25 -6.78
CA VAL A 105 -3.25 -8.53 -5.51
C VAL A 105 -3.94 -9.32 -4.41
N GLU A 106 -3.15 -9.98 -3.58
CA GLU A 106 -3.62 -10.79 -2.45
C GLU A 106 -3.99 -9.87 -1.28
N SER A 107 -5.29 -9.57 -1.22
CA SER A 107 -5.93 -8.57 -0.35
C SER A 107 -6.97 -9.17 0.60
N SER A 108 -7.05 -10.50 0.71
CA SER A 108 -7.92 -11.17 1.69
C SER A 108 -7.37 -11.16 3.12
N GLY A 109 -6.05 -11.01 3.26
CA GLY A 109 -5.33 -11.14 4.54
C GLY A 109 -5.15 -12.59 5.03
N VAL A 110 -5.63 -13.60 4.28
CA VAL A 110 -5.56 -15.03 4.65
C VAL A 110 -4.33 -15.73 4.05
N PHE A 111 -3.94 -15.33 2.84
CA PHE A 111 -2.90 -16.01 2.03
C PHE A 111 -1.53 -15.29 2.09
N THR A 112 -1.13 -14.85 3.28
CA THR A 112 0.01 -13.94 3.52
C THR A 112 1.41 -14.57 3.52
N THR A 113 1.58 -15.77 2.95
CA THR A 113 2.89 -16.45 2.83
C THR A 113 3.17 -16.87 1.39
N ILE A 114 4.44 -17.12 1.03
CA ILE A 114 4.84 -17.45 -0.35
C ILE A 114 4.03 -18.66 -0.87
N ASP A 115 4.01 -19.75 -0.11
CA ASP A 115 3.28 -20.98 -0.46
C ASP A 115 1.78 -20.74 -0.72
N LYS A 116 1.13 -20.01 0.18
CA LYS A 116 -0.30 -19.70 0.09
C LYS A 116 -0.62 -18.76 -1.09
N ALA A 117 0.12 -17.67 -1.24
CA ALA A 117 -0.08 -16.72 -2.32
C ALA A 117 0.27 -17.33 -3.70
N SER A 118 1.23 -18.26 -3.75
CA SER A 118 1.59 -19.00 -4.98
C SER A 118 0.45 -19.84 -5.55
N ALA A 119 -0.61 -20.09 -4.79
CA ALA A 119 -1.79 -20.77 -5.31
C ALA A 119 -2.47 -19.97 -6.45
N HIS A 120 -2.46 -18.63 -6.40
CA HIS A 120 -2.94 -17.76 -7.51
C HIS A 120 -2.15 -17.92 -8.82
N LYS A 121 -0.98 -18.57 -8.79
CA LYS A 121 -0.17 -18.84 -9.99
C LYS A 121 -0.54 -20.15 -10.70
N LYS A 122 -1.40 -20.97 -10.07
CA LYS A 122 -1.87 -22.25 -10.64
C LYS A 122 -2.97 -21.99 -11.69
N SER A 123 -3.13 -22.90 -12.63
CA SER A 123 -4.28 -22.97 -13.53
C SER A 123 -4.92 -24.35 -13.39
N LEU A 124 -6.25 -24.42 -13.38
CA LEU A 124 -7.00 -25.66 -13.25
C LEU A 124 -7.04 -26.51 -14.54
N GLN A 125 -6.73 -25.93 -15.71
CA GLN A 125 -6.99 -26.59 -16.99
C GLN A 125 -5.70 -27.00 -17.74
N PRO A 126 -5.24 -28.25 -17.64
CA PRO A 126 -4.08 -28.76 -18.38
C PRO A 126 -4.38 -29.07 -19.87
N LEU A 127 -5.40 -28.42 -20.45
CA LEU A 127 -5.88 -28.67 -21.81
C LEU A 127 -5.57 -27.54 -22.81
N ASP A 128 -5.27 -26.33 -22.32
CA ASP A 128 -4.74 -25.24 -23.14
C ASP A 128 -3.44 -24.71 -22.51
N PHE A 129 -2.33 -24.83 -23.25
CA PHE A 129 -1.01 -24.38 -22.81
C PHE A 129 -0.83 -22.85 -22.84
N SER A 130 -1.83 -22.09 -23.30
CA SER A 130 -1.78 -20.63 -23.40
C SER A 130 -2.39 -19.87 -22.21
N VAL A 131 -3.13 -20.53 -21.31
CA VAL A 131 -3.93 -19.87 -20.26
C VAL A 131 -3.53 -20.30 -18.84
N GLY A 132 -2.57 -19.57 -18.27
CA GLY A 132 -2.01 -19.81 -16.93
C GLY A 132 -2.76 -19.14 -15.78
N GLY A 133 -2.26 -19.34 -14.55
CA GLY A 133 -2.62 -18.47 -13.41
C GLY A 133 -1.92 -17.11 -13.51
N ALA A 134 -2.04 -16.28 -12.47
CA ALA A 134 -1.34 -15.00 -12.40
C ALA A 134 0.19 -15.19 -12.47
N LYS A 135 0.88 -14.36 -13.27
CA LYS A 135 2.34 -14.46 -13.44
C LYS A 135 3.07 -14.08 -12.16
N LYS A 136 2.57 -13.06 -11.45
CA LYS A 136 3.12 -12.55 -10.18
C LYS A 136 2.01 -12.24 -9.17
N VAL A 137 2.36 -12.24 -7.88
CA VAL A 137 1.43 -12.00 -6.78
C VAL A 137 2.00 -10.97 -5.79
N VAL A 138 1.20 -9.97 -5.44
CA VAL A 138 1.55 -8.92 -4.47
C VAL A 138 0.60 -9.00 -3.27
N ILE A 139 1.15 -9.33 -2.10
CA ILE A 139 0.42 -9.46 -0.83
C ILE A 139 0.27 -8.07 -0.20
N SER A 140 -0.96 -7.58 0.00
CA SER A 140 -1.24 -6.26 0.62
C SER A 140 -1.25 -6.31 2.16
N ALA A 141 -0.34 -7.11 2.73
CA ALA A 141 -0.15 -7.29 4.17
C ALA A 141 1.27 -7.81 4.45
N PRO A 142 1.82 -7.63 5.66
CA PRO A 142 3.16 -8.13 6.01
C PRO A 142 3.26 -9.64 5.90
N SER A 143 4.27 -10.12 5.19
CA SER A 143 4.54 -11.55 5.08
C SER A 143 5.53 -12.06 6.12
N ALA A 144 5.39 -13.33 6.48
CA ALA A 144 6.35 -14.04 7.32
C ALA A 144 7.65 -14.31 6.54
N ASP A 145 7.51 -14.73 5.27
CA ASP A 145 8.51 -15.33 4.40
C ASP A 145 8.71 -14.60 3.06
N ALA A 146 7.68 -13.98 2.48
CA ALA A 146 7.81 -13.24 1.21
C ALA A 146 8.68 -11.97 1.39
N PRO A 147 9.54 -11.63 0.40
CA PRO A 147 10.25 -10.36 0.37
C PRO A 147 9.28 -9.18 0.48
N MET A 148 9.58 -8.25 1.40
CA MET A 148 8.76 -7.06 1.63
C MET A 148 9.39 -5.84 0.99
N PHE A 149 8.58 -5.13 0.20
CA PHE A 149 8.93 -3.88 -0.44
C PHE A 149 8.07 -2.72 0.07
N VAL A 150 8.67 -1.55 0.08
CA VAL A 150 8.00 -0.25 0.24
C VAL A 150 8.62 0.66 -0.84
N VAL A 151 7.85 1.60 -1.39
CA VAL A 151 8.31 2.50 -2.47
C VAL A 151 9.02 3.72 -1.88
N GLY A 152 10.10 4.15 -2.55
CA GLY A 152 11.12 5.07 -2.05
C GLY A 152 12.19 4.37 -1.19
N VAL A 153 12.05 3.08 -0.93
CA VAL A 153 12.74 2.38 0.16
C VAL A 153 13.71 1.34 -0.39
N ASN A 154 13.17 0.24 -0.90
CA ASN A 154 13.95 -0.93 -1.27
C ASN A 154 13.44 -1.61 -2.54
N GLU A 155 12.57 -0.99 -3.32
CA GLU A 155 12.14 -1.46 -4.65
C GLU A 155 13.32 -1.66 -5.60
N SER A 156 14.41 -0.91 -5.41
CA SER A 156 15.68 -1.06 -6.14
C SER A 156 16.37 -2.41 -5.89
N THR A 157 15.96 -3.13 -4.84
CA THR A 157 16.41 -4.49 -4.51
C THR A 157 15.47 -5.59 -5.05
N TYR A 158 14.36 -5.22 -5.68
CA TYR A 158 13.47 -6.14 -6.39
C TYR A 158 14.22 -6.84 -7.54
N LYS A 159 13.87 -8.09 -7.80
CA LYS A 159 14.43 -8.87 -8.91
C LYS A 159 13.30 -9.53 -9.73
N PRO A 160 13.43 -9.64 -11.07
CA PRO A 160 12.40 -10.23 -11.92
C PRO A 160 12.02 -11.69 -11.60
N ASP A 161 12.85 -12.45 -10.89
CA ASP A 161 12.58 -13.82 -10.40
C ASP A 161 11.73 -13.86 -9.11
N MET A 162 11.52 -12.70 -8.46
CA MET A 162 10.61 -12.59 -7.33
C MET A 162 9.16 -12.55 -7.83
N ASP A 163 8.51 -13.71 -7.84
CA ASP A 163 7.13 -13.90 -8.30
C ASP A 163 6.07 -13.68 -7.21
N VAL A 164 6.45 -13.77 -5.94
CA VAL A 164 5.55 -13.48 -4.81
C VAL A 164 6.26 -12.52 -3.86
N VAL A 165 5.64 -11.37 -3.65
CA VAL A 165 6.19 -10.28 -2.82
C VAL A 165 5.09 -9.69 -1.92
N SER A 166 5.48 -8.89 -0.94
CA SER A 166 4.56 -8.22 -0.01
C SER A 166 4.80 -6.71 0.01
N ASN A 167 3.74 -5.91 0.01
CA ASN A 167 3.81 -4.45 0.14
C ASN A 167 3.89 -4.01 1.62
N ALA A 168 4.39 -4.88 2.51
CA ALA A 168 4.37 -4.71 3.96
C ALA A 168 2.98 -4.34 4.52
N SER A 169 2.85 -3.41 5.47
CA SER A 169 1.56 -2.88 5.98
C SER A 169 1.45 -1.37 5.80
N CYS A 170 0.27 -0.78 6.00
CA CYS A 170 0.09 0.67 6.04
C CYS A 170 0.97 1.36 7.10
N THR A 171 1.04 0.85 8.34
CA THR A 171 1.98 1.37 9.34
C THR A 171 3.43 1.20 8.89
N THR A 172 3.79 0.13 8.15
CA THR A 172 5.14 -0.01 7.58
C THR A 172 5.35 0.87 6.35
N ASN A 173 4.32 1.28 5.63
CA ASN A 173 4.46 2.22 4.53
C ASN A 173 4.62 3.64 5.05
N CYS A 174 3.92 4.06 6.12
CA CYS A 174 4.27 5.32 6.79
C CYS A 174 5.57 5.21 7.60
N ALA A 175 5.87 4.08 8.24
CA ALA A 175 7.07 3.94 9.06
C ALA A 175 8.34 3.58 8.26
N CYS A 176 8.23 3.05 7.04
CA CYS A 176 9.37 2.83 6.14
C CYS A 176 9.40 3.81 4.98
N SER A 177 8.32 4.49 4.58
CA SER A 177 8.54 5.83 4.01
C SER A 177 9.19 6.68 5.10
N SER A 178 8.71 6.79 6.34
CA SER A 178 9.49 7.57 7.34
C SER A 178 10.93 7.07 7.45
N CYS A 179 11.17 5.75 7.49
CA CYS A 179 12.51 5.19 7.61
C CYS A 179 13.32 4.93 6.31
N GLN A 180 12.85 5.27 5.10
CA GLN A 180 13.71 5.36 3.88
C GLN A 180 13.31 6.44 2.85
N ASP A 181 12.18 7.11 3.03
CA ASP A 181 11.62 8.09 2.10
C ASP A 181 10.73 9.18 2.75
N SER A 182 10.99 9.61 4.01
CA SER A 182 10.15 10.66 4.64
C SER A 182 10.74 11.40 5.85
N ASN A 183 11.34 10.73 6.83
CA ASN A 183 11.81 11.39 8.06
C ASN A 183 13.07 10.71 8.60
N SER A 184 12.89 9.56 9.22
CA SER A 184 13.92 8.77 9.90
C SER A 184 15.10 8.38 9.02
N VAL A 185 14.98 8.26 7.68
CA VAL A 185 16.16 8.07 6.81
C VAL A 185 16.77 9.36 6.32
N VAL A 186 15.98 10.38 5.98
CA VAL A 186 16.54 11.71 5.74
C VAL A 186 17.40 12.09 6.95
N VAL A 187 16.94 11.75 8.14
CA VAL A 187 17.66 11.85 9.41
C VAL A 187 18.72 10.76 9.63
N HIS A 188 18.63 9.55 9.06
CA HIS A 188 19.66 8.51 9.19
C HIS A 188 20.87 8.72 8.27
N GLU A 189 20.64 9.20 7.06
CA GLU A 189 21.68 9.42 6.06
C GLU A 189 22.38 10.75 6.33
N GLU A 190 21.62 11.83 6.54
CA GLU A 190 22.17 13.14 6.90
C GLU A 190 22.74 13.17 8.32
N PHE A 191 22.06 12.59 9.33
CA PHE A 191 22.44 12.76 10.75
C PHE A 191 22.72 11.47 11.51
N GLY A 192 22.42 10.29 10.96
CA GLY A 192 22.51 9.02 11.68
C GLY A 192 21.45 8.87 12.78
N ILE A 193 20.94 7.65 12.95
CA ILE A 193 20.09 7.26 14.08
C ILE A 193 20.80 6.13 14.83
N LEU A 194 21.00 6.36 16.13
CA LEU A 194 21.57 5.38 17.04
C LEU A 194 20.49 4.41 17.53
N GLU A 195 19.38 4.96 18.04
CA GLU A 195 18.22 4.22 18.54
C GLU A 195 16.96 5.10 18.44
N GLY A 196 15.79 4.48 18.42
CA GLY A 196 14.52 5.21 18.45
C GLY A 196 13.32 4.35 18.83
N LEU A 197 12.32 5.01 19.42
CA LEU A 197 11.04 4.44 19.81
C LEU A 197 9.92 5.11 19.02
N MET A 198 9.11 4.28 18.35
CA MET A 198 7.96 4.73 17.58
C MET A 198 6.66 4.44 18.33
N THR A 199 5.76 5.43 18.38
CA THR A 199 4.35 5.23 18.73
C THR A 199 3.50 5.61 17.53
N THR A 200 2.63 4.71 17.07
CA THR A 200 1.57 5.10 16.13
C THR A 200 0.27 5.33 16.88
N VAL A 201 -0.34 6.51 16.71
CA VAL A 201 -1.71 6.78 17.14
C VAL A 201 -2.58 6.59 15.91
N HIS A 202 -3.41 5.56 15.95
CA HIS A 202 -3.88 4.90 14.73
C HIS A 202 -5.40 4.67 14.78
N ALA A 203 -6.07 4.84 13.64
CA ALA A 203 -7.41 4.30 13.37
C ALA A 203 -7.44 2.77 13.64
N THR A 204 -8.59 2.11 13.63
CA THR A 204 -8.79 0.80 14.30
C THR A 204 -7.99 -0.42 13.79
N THR A 205 -7.10 -0.32 12.79
CA THR A 205 -6.48 -1.43 12.02
C THR A 205 -4.98 -1.70 12.29
N GLY A 206 -4.62 -2.93 12.70
CA GLY A 206 -3.33 -3.23 13.35
C GLY A 206 -2.06 -3.41 12.49
N ALA A 207 -0.96 -2.72 12.84
CA ALA A 207 0.44 -3.10 12.54
C ALA A 207 1.47 -2.36 13.42
N ALA A 208 2.69 -2.92 13.59
CA ALA A 208 3.81 -2.29 14.32
C ALA A 208 5.24 -2.90 14.13
N LYS A 209 5.41 -4.09 13.54
CA LYS A 209 6.64 -4.93 13.73
C LYS A 209 7.64 -5.05 12.56
N ALA A 210 7.43 -4.42 11.41
CA ALA A 210 8.16 -4.78 10.18
C ALA A 210 9.34 -3.87 9.76
N VAL A 211 9.60 -2.74 10.44
CA VAL A 211 10.57 -1.71 9.97
C VAL A 211 11.97 -2.27 9.71
N GLY A 212 12.55 -2.99 10.68
CA GLY A 212 13.90 -3.56 10.56
C GLY A 212 14.05 -4.72 9.55
N LYS A 213 12.96 -5.22 8.96
CA LYS A 213 13.02 -6.18 7.83
C LYS A 213 13.21 -5.47 6.48
N VAL A 214 12.66 -4.25 6.33
CA VAL A 214 12.75 -3.48 5.08
C VAL A 214 14.06 -2.67 5.04
N LEU A 215 14.54 -2.22 6.22
CA LEU A 215 15.78 -1.46 6.39
C LEU A 215 16.81 -2.18 7.28
N PRO A 216 17.80 -2.86 6.68
CA PRO A 216 18.86 -3.54 7.44
C PRO A 216 19.68 -2.60 8.34
N ALA A 217 19.93 -1.35 7.92
CA ALA A 217 20.72 -0.37 8.69
C ALA A 217 20.03 0.13 9.99
N LEU A 218 18.71 -0.04 10.08
CA LEU A 218 17.86 0.31 11.22
C LEU A 218 17.37 -0.93 11.99
N ASN A 219 17.76 -2.14 11.56
CA ASN A 219 17.40 -3.37 12.23
C ASN A 219 17.95 -3.39 13.67
N GLY A 220 17.11 -3.72 14.65
CA GLY A 220 17.43 -3.64 16.07
C GLY A 220 17.51 -2.22 16.68
N LYS A 221 17.64 -1.16 15.85
CA LYS A 221 17.70 0.24 16.32
C LYS A 221 16.32 0.86 16.58
N LEU A 222 15.30 0.40 15.85
CA LEU A 222 13.93 0.90 15.94
C LEU A 222 12.97 -0.19 16.43
N THR A 223 12.14 0.16 17.41
CA THR A 223 10.99 -0.63 17.86
C THR A 223 9.84 0.29 18.25
N GLY A 224 8.65 -0.24 18.49
CA GLY A 224 7.48 0.60 18.74
C GLY A 224 6.22 -0.10 19.17
N MET A 225 5.19 0.72 19.42
CA MET A 225 3.86 0.31 19.88
C MET A 225 2.76 1.13 19.19
N ALA A 226 1.50 0.76 19.43
CA ALA A 226 0.35 1.40 18.77
C ALA A 226 -0.79 1.66 19.76
N PHE A 227 -1.30 2.89 19.78
CA PHE A 227 -2.58 3.23 20.40
C PHE A 227 -3.69 3.20 19.35
N ARG A 228 -4.81 2.55 19.69
CA ARG A 228 -6.03 2.57 18.87
C ARG A 228 -6.93 3.70 19.36
N VAL A 229 -7.31 4.59 18.46
CA VAL A 229 -8.21 5.72 18.74
C VAL A 229 -9.49 5.61 17.89
N PRO A 230 -10.63 6.17 18.32
CA PRO A 230 -11.90 6.09 17.60
C PRO A 230 -11.97 7.07 16.42
N THR A 231 -10.98 7.03 15.53
CA THR A 231 -11.01 7.70 14.21
C THR A 231 -11.32 6.66 13.13
N PRO A 232 -12.13 6.98 12.10
CA PRO A 232 -12.46 6.04 11.03
C PRO A 232 -11.28 5.81 10.08
N ASN A 233 -10.48 6.86 9.85
CA ASN A 233 -9.29 6.84 9.00
C ASN A 233 -8.31 7.94 9.43
N VAL A 234 -7.15 7.97 8.78
CA VAL A 234 -5.95 8.76 9.07
C VAL A 234 -5.33 8.40 10.42
N SER A 235 -3.99 8.28 10.39
CA SER A 235 -3.16 7.90 11.52
C SER A 235 -1.91 8.77 11.56
N VAL A 236 -1.19 8.74 12.68
CA VAL A 236 0.04 9.52 12.87
C VAL A 236 1.14 8.67 13.50
N VAL A 237 2.37 8.87 13.02
CA VAL A 237 3.61 8.35 13.60
C VAL A 237 4.24 9.44 14.46
N ASP A 238 4.41 9.13 15.75
CA ASP A 238 5.35 9.77 16.67
C ASP A 238 6.63 8.92 16.66
N LEU A 239 7.74 9.49 16.17
CA LEU A 239 9.07 8.88 16.28
C LEU A 239 9.92 9.71 17.22
N THR A 240 10.33 9.11 18.34
CA THR A 240 11.32 9.70 19.25
C THR A 240 12.67 9.01 19.02
N CYS A 241 13.70 9.74 18.61
CA CYS A 241 14.98 9.17 18.18
C CYS A 241 16.20 9.91 18.77
N ARG A 242 17.32 9.18 18.92
CA ARG A 242 18.64 9.75 19.23
C ARG A 242 19.51 9.76 17.97
N LEU A 243 20.01 10.94 17.62
CA LEU A 243 20.87 11.16 16.45
C LEU A 243 22.32 10.79 16.76
N GLU A 244 23.10 10.49 15.72
CA GLU A 244 24.53 10.19 15.82
C GLU A 244 25.38 11.46 15.63
N LYS A 245 25.12 12.20 14.55
CA LYS A 245 25.57 13.57 14.31
C LYS A 245 24.55 14.52 14.92
N SER A 246 24.99 15.52 15.68
CA SER A 246 24.08 16.52 16.23
C SER A 246 23.60 17.50 15.14
N ALA A 247 22.31 17.78 15.13
CA ALA A 247 21.63 18.72 14.22
C ALA A 247 20.57 19.52 14.99
N SER A 248 20.31 20.77 14.61
CA SER A 248 19.17 21.50 15.16
C SER A 248 17.85 20.98 14.58
N TYR A 249 16.73 21.28 15.23
CA TYR A 249 15.42 20.93 14.68
C TYR A 249 15.13 21.69 13.37
N GLU A 250 15.73 22.87 13.15
CA GLU A 250 15.65 23.59 11.87
C GLU A 250 16.42 22.87 10.75
N ASP A 251 17.62 22.34 11.03
CA ASP A 251 18.41 21.57 10.05
C ASP A 251 17.66 20.29 9.64
N VAL A 252 17.03 19.61 10.61
CA VAL A 252 16.21 18.41 10.37
C VAL A 252 14.98 18.75 9.53
N LYS A 253 14.25 19.82 9.86
CA LYS A 253 13.13 20.31 9.03
C LYS A 253 13.57 20.65 7.62
N ALA A 254 14.72 21.31 7.44
CA ALA A 254 15.25 21.69 6.14
C ALA A 254 15.61 20.46 5.29
N ALA A 255 16.28 19.46 5.88
CA ALA A 255 16.60 18.21 5.20
C ALA A 255 15.33 17.47 4.74
N ILE A 256 14.34 17.32 5.64
CA ILE A 256 13.05 16.70 5.31
C ILE A 256 12.32 17.47 4.21
N LYS A 257 12.33 18.82 4.26
CA LYS A 257 11.72 19.65 3.22
C LYS A 257 12.38 19.46 1.86
N ASN A 258 13.71 19.55 1.80
CA ASN A 258 14.49 19.33 0.57
C ASN A 258 14.22 17.96 -0.06
N ALA A 259 14.06 16.93 0.78
CA ALA A 259 13.68 15.60 0.33
C ALA A 259 12.25 15.60 -0.27
N SER A 260 11.29 16.23 0.40
CA SER A 260 9.88 16.30 -0.02
C SER A 260 9.62 17.07 -1.31
N GLU A 261 10.45 18.09 -1.58
CA GLU A 261 10.35 18.96 -2.77
C GLU A 261 11.27 18.47 -3.91
N GLY A 262 12.11 17.46 -3.65
CA GLY A 262 13.11 16.93 -4.57
C GLY A 262 12.90 15.44 -4.88
N PRO A 263 13.81 14.54 -4.43
CA PRO A 263 13.80 13.15 -4.87
C PRO A 263 12.58 12.33 -4.39
N LEU A 264 11.87 12.78 -3.34
CA LEU A 264 10.77 12.04 -2.70
C LEU A 264 9.38 12.63 -3.02
N LEU A 265 9.32 13.47 -4.05
CA LEU A 265 8.15 14.25 -4.42
C LEU A 265 6.93 13.36 -4.73
N GLY A 266 5.88 13.48 -3.92
CA GLY A 266 4.66 12.69 -4.04
C GLY A 266 4.62 11.43 -3.17
N ILE A 267 5.73 11.07 -2.51
CA ILE A 267 5.79 10.01 -1.49
C ILE A 267 5.85 10.64 -0.09
N LEU A 268 6.73 11.62 0.10
CA LEU A 268 6.79 12.49 1.28
C LEU A 268 6.01 13.80 1.04
N GLY A 269 5.31 14.26 2.07
CA GLY A 269 4.83 15.63 2.19
C GLY A 269 5.50 16.39 3.35
N TYR A 270 5.65 17.70 3.21
CA TYR A 270 6.02 18.60 4.29
C TYR A 270 4.84 19.54 4.59
N THR A 271 4.60 19.85 5.87
CA THR A 271 3.68 20.93 6.28
C THR A 271 4.15 21.64 7.54
N ASP A 272 4.06 22.97 7.52
CA ASP A 272 4.23 23.88 8.66
C ASP A 272 2.91 24.59 9.03
N GLU A 273 1.77 24.03 8.63
CA GLU A 273 0.44 24.49 9.02
C GLU A 273 -0.09 23.80 10.30
N ASP A 274 -1.07 24.41 10.96
CA ASP A 274 -1.69 23.91 12.19
C ASP A 274 -2.79 22.88 11.89
N VAL A 275 -2.35 21.75 11.33
CA VAL A 275 -3.18 20.68 10.75
C VAL A 275 -3.69 19.64 11.75
N VAL A 276 -4.77 18.95 11.38
CA VAL A 276 -5.38 17.81 12.11
C VAL A 276 -5.71 16.66 11.15
N SER A 277 -5.93 15.45 11.67
CA SER A 277 -6.13 14.21 10.89
C SER A 277 -7.00 14.37 9.64
N ASN A 278 -8.14 15.05 9.74
CA ASN A 278 -9.14 15.07 8.69
C ASN A 278 -8.70 15.82 7.41
N VAL A 279 -7.62 16.61 7.43
CA VAL A 279 -7.10 17.27 6.21
C VAL A 279 -6.29 16.31 5.32
N PHE A 280 -5.95 15.12 5.82
CA PHE A 280 -5.16 14.10 5.11
C PHE A 280 -6.00 12.94 4.56
N VAL A 281 -7.33 13.00 4.67
CA VAL A 281 -8.21 11.96 4.10
C VAL A 281 -8.14 12.02 2.58
N GLY A 282 -7.69 10.93 1.97
CA GLY A 282 -7.43 10.84 0.52
C GLY A 282 -6.06 11.38 0.08
N ASP A 283 -5.15 11.69 1.02
CA ASP A 283 -3.76 12.06 0.67
C ASP A 283 -3.00 10.83 0.14
N SER A 284 -2.43 10.95 -1.06
CA SER A 284 -1.68 9.88 -1.74
C SER A 284 -0.29 9.66 -1.17
N ARG A 285 0.24 10.62 -0.39
CA ARG A 285 1.59 10.55 0.17
C ARG A 285 1.64 9.51 1.28
N SER A 286 2.66 8.66 1.26
CA SER A 286 2.84 7.60 2.28
C SER A 286 3.13 8.17 3.67
N SER A 287 3.61 9.41 3.75
CA SER A 287 3.88 10.10 5.00
C SER A 287 3.98 11.63 4.80
N ILE A 288 3.40 12.42 5.71
CA ILE A 288 3.40 13.89 5.67
C ILE A 288 3.96 14.43 6.99
N PHE A 289 5.20 14.91 6.96
CA PHE A 289 5.88 15.46 8.12
C PHE A 289 5.24 16.78 8.57
N ASN A 290 4.93 16.87 9.87
CA ASN A 290 4.44 18.09 10.50
C ASN A 290 5.55 18.78 11.28
N ALA A 291 6.01 19.90 10.73
CA ALA A 291 7.10 20.74 11.22
C ALA A 291 6.79 21.53 12.51
N LYS A 292 5.51 21.60 12.93
CA LYS A 292 5.06 22.27 14.16
C LYS A 292 4.77 21.30 15.31
N ALA A 293 4.43 20.05 15.01
CA ALA A 293 4.03 19.05 15.99
C ALA A 293 5.20 18.23 16.56
N GLY A 294 6.34 18.17 15.84
CA GLY A 294 7.58 17.63 16.39
C GLY A 294 8.27 18.60 17.37
N ILE A 295 9.21 18.09 18.15
CA ILE A 295 9.94 18.87 19.16
C ILE A 295 11.34 18.29 19.42
N GLY A 296 12.36 19.15 19.38
CA GLY A 296 13.72 18.81 19.83
C GLY A 296 13.89 19.07 21.33
N LEU A 297 14.42 18.09 22.07
CA LEU A 297 14.86 18.29 23.46
C LEU A 297 16.35 18.71 23.50
N SER A 298 17.14 18.21 22.56
CA SER A 298 18.52 18.61 22.30
C SER A 298 18.84 18.50 20.81
N SER A 299 20.03 18.91 20.40
CA SER A 299 20.54 18.68 19.04
C SER A 299 20.81 17.21 18.70
N SER A 300 20.62 16.28 19.64
CA SER A 300 20.80 14.85 19.42
C SER A 300 19.62 14.00 19.89
N PHE A 301 18.55 14.59 20.42
CA PHE A 301 17.37 13.86 20.87
C PHE A 301 16.08 14.64 20.61
N MET A 302 15.19 14.07 19.79
CA MET A 302 14.02 14.76 19.28
C MET A 302 12.86 13.82 18.93
N LYS A 303 11.67 14.42 18.85
CA LYS A 303 10.42 13.80 18.41
C LYS A 303 10.03 14.36 17.05
N LEU A 304 9.85 13.49 16.07
CA LEU A 304 9.33 13.78 14.74
C LEU A 304 7.87 13.29 14.66
N VAL A 305 7.01 14.05 14.01
CA VAL A 305 5.58 13.73 13.85
C VAL A 305 5.25 13.70 12.36
N SER A 306 4.65 12.60 11.91
CA SER A 306 4.28 12.44 10.49
C SER A 306 2.90 11.80 10.35
N TRP A 307 2.02 12.48 9.63
CA TRP A 307 0.66 12.02 9.31
C TRP A 307 0.68 11.04 8.14
N TYR A 308 -0.34 10.20 8.04
CA TYR A 308 -0.58 9.37 6.85
C TYR A 308 -2.05 8.95 6.75
N ASP A 309 -2.56 8.90 5.53
CA ASP A 309 -3.76 8.13 5.26
C ASP A 309 -3.39 6.63 5.25
N ASN A 310 -3.76 5.94 6.34
CA ASN A 310 -3.51 4.51 6.52
C ASN A 310 -4.32 3.61 5.56
N ASP A 311 -5.19 4.19 4.75
CA ASP A 311 -6.08 3.52 3.82
C ASP A 311 -5.73 3.91 2.37
N TRP A 312 -5.64 5.21 2.07
CA TRP A 312 -5.36 5.76 0.74
C TRP A 312 -3.87 5.76 0.35
N GLY A 313 -3.00 6.40 1.15
CA GLY A 313 -1.56 6.50 0.85
C GLY A 313 -0.88 5.12 0.77
N TYR A 314 -1.34 4.16 1.58
CA TYR A 314 -0.89 2.76 1.49
C TYR A 314 -1.15 2.14 0.10
N ARG A 315 -2.29 2.46 -0.51
CA ARG A 315 -2.65 1.95 -1.84
C ARG A 315 -1.94 2.67 -2.96
N PHE A 316 -1.68 3.96 -2.80
CA PHE A 316 -0.86 4.68 -3.76
C PHE A 316 0.54 4.07 -3.81
N SER A 317 1.14 3.73 -2.66
CA SER A 317 2.36 2.92 -2.60
C SER A 317 2.19 1.53 -3.25
N LEU A 318 1.11 0.79 -2.95
CA LEU A 318 0.83 -0.52 -3.59
C LEU A 318 0.73 -0.42 -5.12
N SER A 319 0.14 0.65 -5.64
CA SER A 319 0.04 0.93 -7.07
C SER A 319 1.42 1.22 -7.68
N LEU A 320 2.25 2.01 -7.01
CA LEU A 320 3.63 2.26 -7.44
C LEU A 320 4.45 0.97 -7.46
N SER A 321 4.34 0.10 -6.45
CA SER A 321 5.00 -1.21 -6.40
C SER A 321 4.67 -2.10 -7.61
N LEU A 322 3.41 -2.10 -8.09
CA LEU A 322 3.01 -2.80 -9.30
C LEU A 322 3.68 -2.19 -10.55
N SER A 323 3.59 -0.87 -10.73
CA SER A 323 4.20 -0.15 -11.86
C SER A 323 5.73 -0.28 -11.92
N LEU A 324 6.40 -0.35 -10.77
CA LEU A 324 7.85 -0.54 -10.64
C LEU A 324 8.25 -1.98 -10.98
N SER A 325 7.45 -2.97 -10.56
CA SER A 325 7.62 -4.37 -10.96
C SER A 325 7.54 -4.53 -12.49
N LEU A 326 6.54 -3.91 -13.14
CA LEU A 326 6.45 -3.87 -14.61
C LEU A 326 7.66 -3.18 -15.25
N SER A 327 8.07 -2.02 -14.73
CA SER A 327 9.17 -1.23 -15.32
C SER A 327 10.49 -2.01 -15.35
N LEU A 328 10.83 -2.69 -14.25
CA LEU A 328 12.02 -3.54 -14.16
C LEU A 328 11.89 -4.81 -15.02
N PHE A 329 10.68 -5.39 -15.11
CA PHE A 329 10.40 -6.56 -15.94
C PHE A 329 10.55 -6.24 -17.45
N ILE A 330 10.01 -5.11 -17.92
CA ILE A 330 10.09 -4.67 -19.33
C ILE A 330 11.54 -4.38 -19.75
N CYS A 331 12.34 -3.76 -18.88
CA CYS A 331 13.77 -3.57 -19.13
C CYS A 331 14.53 -4.89 -19.20
N SER A 332 14.14 -5.89 -18.40
CA SER A 332 14.76 -7.23 -18.40
C SER A 332 14.43 -8.03 -19.67
N VAL A 333 13.19 -7.94 -20.17
CA VAL A 333 12.76 -8.63 -21.40
C VAL A 333 13.35 -7.98 -22.67
N LYS A 334 13.73 -6.70 -22.63
CA LYS A 334 14.45 -6.02 -23.73
C LYS A 334 15.96 -6.26 -23.74
N ALA A 335 16.49 -7.04 -22.80
CA ALA A 335 17.92 -7.35 -22.67
C ALA A 335 18.26 -8.82 -23.05
N LEU A 336 17.33 -9.50 -23.72
CA LEU A 336 17.42 -10.88 -24.23
C LEU A 336 17.10 -10.92 -25.73
#